data_AF-A0A967UNQ3-F1
#
_entry.id   AF-A0A967UNQ3-F1
#
_cell.length_a   1.000
_cell.length_b   1.000
_cell.length_c   1.000
_cell.angle_alpha   90.00
_cell.angle_beta   90.00
_cell.angle_gamma   90.00
#
_symmetry.space_group_name_H-M   'P 1'
#
loop_
_entity.id
_entity.type
_entity.pdbx_description
1 polymer ?
#
loop_
_entity_poly.entity_id
_entity_poly.type
_entity_poly.pdbx_seq_one_letter_code
_entity_poly.pdbx_strand_id
1 'polypeptide(L)'
;HGVDAWLQETAQPDRPNVIGRVSGGPGPTLMLNAHLDTVGVGGMDDPFTPRIDAGRIHGRGAVDTKGGLAALMAATVRAAAAVDGTVLFTGVADEEHGSVGSEAVAVEFTADA
;
A
#
# COMPACT_ATOMS: atom_id res chain seq x y z
N HIS A 1 -1.36 8.57 14.35
CA HIS A 1 -1.53 9.52 13.24
C HIS A 1 -3.00 9.77 12.84
N GLY A 2 -4.01 9.36 13.63
CA GLY A 2 -5.41 9.51 13.22
C GLY A 2 -5.83 8.57 12.09
N VAL A 3 -5.10 7.48 11.88
CA VAL A 3 -5.39 6.42 10.91
C VAL A 3 -5.74 5.17 11.70
N ASP A 4 -6.92 4.61 11.47
CA ASP A 4 -7.29 3.28 11.94
C ASP A 4 -6.66 2.24 11.00
N ALA A 5 -6.03 1.19 11.53
CA ALA A 5 -5.26 0.25 10.72
C ALA A 5 -5.37 -1.18 11.24
N TRP A 6 -5.53 -2.12 10.31
CA TRP A 6 -5.66 -3.55 10.60
C TRP A 6 -5.12 -4.40 9.45
N LEU A 7 -4.96 -5.70 9.72
CA LEU A 7 -4.65 -6.69 8.69
C LEU A 7 -5.95 -7.28 8.15
N GLN A 8 -6.06 -7.39 6.83
CA GLN A 8 -7.13 -8.13 6.17
C GLN A 8 -6.55 -9.44 5.64
N GLU A 9 -7.11 -10.55 6.10
CA GLU A 9 -6.75 -11.88 5.61
C GLU A 9 -7.15 -12.05 4.15
N THR A 10 -6.32 -12.78 3.40
CA THR A 10 -6.59 -13.10 2.00
C THR A 10 -6.90 -14.59 1.86
N ALA A 11 -7.16 -15.05 0.63
CA ALA A 11 -7.27 -16.47 0.34
C ALA A 11 -5.97 -17.26 0.63
N GLN A 12 -4.84 -16.56 0.84
CA GLN A 12 -3.56 -17.13 1.27
C GLN A 12 -3.24 -16.69 2.72
N PRO A 13 -3.34 -17.59 3.72
CA PRO A 13 -3.26 -17.25 5.16
C PRO A 13 -1.97 -16.55 5.63
N ASP A 14 -0.88 -16.62 4.87
CA ASP A 14 0.41 -15.99 5.22
C ASP A 14 0.69 -14.73 4.38
N ARG A 15 -0.32 -14.22 3.68
CA ARG A 15 -0.23 -13.04 2.82
C ARG A 15 -1.37 -12.06 3.11
N PRO A 16 -1.38 -11.42 4.29
CA PRO A 16 -2.40 -10.45 4.61
C PRO A 16 -2.16 -9.12 3.88
N ASN A 17 -3.24 -8.40 3.61
CA ASN A 17 -3.18 -6.99 3.25
C ASN A 17 -3.03 -6.14 4.51
N VAL A 18 -2.50 -4.92 4.35
CA VAL A 18 -2.54 -3.87 5.37
C VAL A 18 -3.59 -2.84 4.94
N ILE A 19 -4.62 -2.65 5.76
CA ILE A 19 -5.66 -1.66 5.52
C ILE A 19 -5.46 -0.48 6.48
N GLY A 20 -5.59 0.73 5.95
CA GLY A 20 -5.63 1.97 6.72
C GLY A 20 -6.88 2.76 6.37
N ARG A 21 -7.54 3.37 7.35
CA ARG A 21 -8.72 4.19 7.14
C ARG A 21 -8.62 5.51 7.88
N VAL A 22 -8.95 6.58 7.17
CA VAL A 22 -9.20 7.91 7.70
C VAL A 22 -10.65 8.28 7.40
N SER A 23 -11.39 8.70 8.42
CA SER A 23 -12.76 9.20 8.29
C SER A 23 -12.78 10.69 8.63
N GLY A 24 -12.91 11.53 7.61
CA GLY A 24 -12.90 12.99 7.72
C GLY A 24 -14.28 13.64 7.82
N GLY A 25 -15.35 12.91 7.48
CA GLY A 25 -16.72 13.41 7.53
C GLY A 25 -17.56 12.85 6.38
N PRO A 26 -18.73 13.45 6.08
CA PRO A 26 -19.50 13.11 4.88
C PRO A 26 -18.70 13.42 3.61
N GLY A 27 -18.76 12.54 2.61
CA GLY A 27 -18.05 12.71 1.35
C GLY A 27 -17.71 11.37 0.70
N PRO A 28 -17.09 11.39 -0.50
CA PRO A 28 -16.71 10.18 -1.21
C PRO A 28 -15.54 9.47 -0.51
N THR A 29 -15.28 8.24 -0.95
CA THR A 29 -14.19 7.39 -0.53
C THR A 29 -13.14 7.31 -1.63
N LEU A 30 -11.93 7.80 -1.32
CA LEU A 30 -10.75 7.61 -2.17
C LEU A 30 -9.92 6.42 -1.66
N MET A 31 -9.63 5.46 -2.54
CA MET A 31 -8.72 4.36 -2.25
C MET A 31 -7.32 4.64 -2.82
N LEU A 32 -6.32 4.59 -1.94
CA LEU A 32 -4.90 4.66 -2.25
C LEU A 32 -4.31 3.24 -2.16
N ASN A 33 -4.15 2.59 -3.31
CA ASN A 33 -3.74 1.20 -3.40
C ASN A 33 -2.28 1.06 -3.87
N ALA A 34 -1.51 0.21 -3.18
CA ALA A 34 -0.17 -0.22 -3.60
C ALA A 34 0.10 -1.63 -3.05
N HIS A 35 1.02 -2.36 -3.68
CA HIS A 35 1.38 -3.70 -3.24
C HIS A 35 2.59 -3.75 -2.29
N LEU A 36 2.69 -4.82 -1.51
CA LEU A 36 3.70 -5.01 -0.46
C LEU A 36 4.88 -5.87 -0.92
N ASP A 37 4.61 -6.79 -1.85
CA ASP A 37 5.56 -7.77 -2.34
C ASP A 37 6.47 -7.19 -3.43
N THR A 38 7.37 -8.05 -3.91
CA THR A 38 8.28 -7.72 -5.00
C THR A 38 8.66 -9.02 -5.71
N VAL A 39 9.00 -8.97 -6.99
CA VAL A 39 9.60 -10.14 -7.67
C VAL A 39 10.95 -10.61 -7.07
N GLY A 40 11.40 -11.79 -7.51
CA GLY A 40 12.70 -12.36 -7.16
C GLY A 40 13.92 -11.47 -7.49
N VAL A 41 15.06 -11.82 -6.90
CA VAL A 41 16.29 -10.99 -6.89
C VAL A 41 17.45 -11.59 -7.69
N GLY A 42 17.17 -12.48 -8.64
CA GLY A 42 18.20 -13.16 -9.41
C GLY A 42 19.16 -12.18 -10.10
N GLY A 43 20.47 -12.38 -9.89
CA GLY A 43 21.53 -11.56 -10.49
C GLY A 43 21.72 -10.16 -9.88
N MET A 44 21.09 -9.87 -8.74
CA MET A 44 21.26 -8.60 -8.03
C MET A 44 22.28 -8.70 -6.90
N ASP A 45 23.15 -7.70 -6.78
CA ASP A 45 24.04 -7.54 -5.62
C ASP A 45 23.35 -6.71 -4.52
N ASP A 46 23.27 -7.29 -3.32
CA ASP A 46 22.65 -6.69 -2.13
C ASP A 46 21.28 -6.05 -2.39
N PRO A 47 20.30 -6.79 -2.95
CA PRO A 47 19.04 -6.25 -3.44
C PRO A 47 18.21 -5.52 -2.37
N PHE A 48 18.33 -5.94 -1.11
CA PHE A 48 17.55 -5.40 0.00
C PHE A 48 18.32 -4.38 0.85
N THR A 49 19.55 -4.04 0.46
CA THR A 49 20.32 -2.96 1.08
C THR A 49 20.05 -1.67 0.31
N PRO A 50 19.21 -0.76 0.82
CA PRO A 50 18.91 0.48 0.12
C PRO A 50 20.16 1.34 -0.01
N ARG A 51 20.42 1.86 -1.21
CA ARG A 51 21.55 2.75 -1.50
C ARG A 51 21.04 4.03 -2.14
N ILE A 52 21.63 5.16 -1.78
CA ILE A 52 21.36 6.44 -2.45
C ILE A 52 22.59 6.79 -3.28
N ASP A 53 22.41 6.94 -4.58
CA ASP A 53 23.46 7.35 -5.51
C ASP A 53 22.91 8.33 -6.54
N ALA A 54 23.65 9.41 -6.79
CA ALA A 54 23.27 10.51 -7.70
C ALA A 54 21.81 10.98 -7.54
N GLY A 55 21.31 11.04 -6.29
CA GLY A 55 19.94 11.48 -5.98
C GLY A 55 18.85 10.43 -6.25
N ARG A 56 19.22 9.17 -6.49
CA ARG A 56 18.29 8.05 -6.72
C ARG A 56 18.41 7.02 -5.61
N ILE A 57 17.28 6.40 -5.25
CA ILE A 57 17.24 5.27 -4.32
C ILE A 57 17.30 3.97 -5.14
N HIS A 58 18.25 3.10 -4.80
CA HIS A 58 18.46 1.80 -5.41
C HIS A 58 18.15 0.70 -4.40
N GLY A 59 17.36 -0.29 -4.81
CA GLY A 59 16.99 -1.45 -4.01
C GLY A 59 15.77 -2.16 -4.61
N ARG A 60 15.64 -3.45 -4.39
CA ARG A 60 14.45 -4.24 -4.74
C ARG A 60 13.25 -3.66 -4.01
N GLY A 61 12.23 -3.28 -4.77
CA GLY A 61 11.04 -2.62 -4.25
C GLY A 61 11.09 -1.10 -4.31
N ALA A 62 12.24 -0.46 -4.58
CA ALA A 62 12.34 1.00 -4.48
C ALA A 62 11.37 1.75 -5.41
N VAL A 63 11.22 1.26 -6.65
CA VAL A 63 10.24 1.80 -7.62
C VAL A 63 8.95 1.00 -7.57
N ASP A 64 9.05 -0.33 -7.56
CA ASP A 64 7.92 -1.25 -7.66
C ASP A 64 7.81 -2.14 -6.42
N THR A 65 7.02 -1.76 -5.41
CA THR A 65 6.28 -0.47 -5.33
C THR A 65 6.47 0.29 -4.01
N LYS A 66 7.47 -0.08 -3.22
CA LYS A 66 7.68 0.45 -1.86
C LYS A 66 7.90 1.96 -1.80
N GLY A 67 8.50 2.57 -2.83
CA GLY A 67 8.62 4.03 -2.91
C GLY A 67 7.25 4.72 -3.05
N GLY A 68 6.42 4.22 -3.96
CA GLY A 68 5.04 4.70 -4.14
C GLY A 68 4.19 4.41 -2.90
N LEU A 69 4.28 3.20 -2.36
CA LEU A 69 3.60 2.79 -1.13
C LEU A 69 3.95 3.72 0.05
N ALA A 70 5.22 4.05 0.25
CA ALA A 70 5.64 4.98 1.31
C ALA A 70 5.07 6.39 1.09
N ALA A 71 5.03 6.86 -0.15
CA ALA A 71 4.42 8.16 -0.49
C ALA A 71 2.90 8.16 -0.20
N LEU A 72 2.19 7.07 -0.52
CA LEU A 72 0.76 6.93 -0.24
C LEU A 72 0.48 6.85 1.26
N MET A 73 1.28 6.11 2.04
CA MET A 73 1.17 6.10 3.51
C MET A 73 1.32 7.51 4.09
N ALA A 74 2.29 8.30 3.61
CA ALA A 74 2.46 9.68 4.03
C ALA A 74 1.27 10.57 3.65
N ALA A 75 0.67 10.35 2.48
CA ALA A 75 -0.54 11.05 2.05
C ALA A 75 -1.76 10.69 2.94
N THR A 76 -1.95 9.42 3.29
CA THR A 76 -3.01 8.97 4.21
C THR A 76 -2.89 9.62 5.58
N VAL A 77 -1.67 9.70 6.13
CA VAL A 77 -1.44 10.40 7.41
C VAL A 77 -1.79 11.89 7.33
N ARG A 78 -1.48 12.55 6.21
CA ARG A 78 -1.84 13.96 6.00
C ARG A 78 -3.35 14.15 5.86
N ALA A 79 -4.03 13.19 5.22
CA ALA A 79 -5.48 13.23 5.05
C ALA A 79 -6.24 13.22 6.38
N ALA A 80 -5.70 12.57 7.41
CA ALA A 80 -6.31 12.48 8.75
C ALA A 80 -6.68 13.83 9.38
N ALA A 81 -6.08 14.93 8.93
CA ALA A 81 -6.36 16.27 9.43
C ALA A 81 -7.05 17.22 8.42
N ALA A 82 -7.34 16.76 7.20
CA ALA A 82 -7.53 17.68 6.07
C ALA A 82 -8.59 17.30 5.02
N VAL A 83 -9.24 16.13 5.13
CA VAL A 83 -10.22 15.70 4.11
C VAL A 83 -11.64 15.66 4.66
N ASP A 84 -12.60 15.96 3.80
CA ASP A 84 -13.98 15.49 3.94
C ASP A 84 -14.09 14.10 3.27
N GLY A 85 -15.02 13.25 3.73
CA GLY A 85 -15.14 11.88 3.22
C GLY A 85 -14.19 10.87 3.86
N THR A 86 -13.85 9.81 3.14
CA THR A 86 -12.99 8.71 3.62
C THR A 86 -11.77 8.53 2.72
N VAL A 87 -10.59 8.31 3.33
CA VAL A 87 -9.42 7.81 2.61
C VAL A 87 -9.11 6.41 3.11
N LEU A 88 -9.14 5.45 2.19
CA LEU A 88 -8.74 4.06 2.40
C LEU A 88 -7.35 3.86 1.81
N PHE A 89 -6.39 3.44 2.62
CA PHE A 89 -5.11 2.92 2.18
C PHE A 89 -5.18 1.40 2.12
N THR A 90 -4.72 0.82 1.02
CA THR A 90 -4.66 -0.64 0.84
C THR A 90 -3.27 -1.03 0.37
N GLY A 91 -2.51 -1.60 1.31
CA GLY A 91 -1.24 -2.29 1.05
C GLY A 91 -1.54 -3.75 0.73
N VAL A 92 -1.64 -4.11 -0.54
CA VAL A 92 -2.08 -5.44 -0.96
C VAL A 92 -0.94 -6.44 -1.09
N ALA A 93 -1.20 -7.70 -0.79
CA ALA A 93 -0.22 -8.77 -0.97
C ALA A 93 -0.37 -9.49 -2.32
N ASP A 94 0.75 -10.03 -2.80
CA ASP A 94 0.85 -10.97 -3.94
C ASP A 94 0.51 -10.37 -5.31
N GLU A 95 0.66 -9.06 -5.49
CA GLU A 95 0.34 -8.41 -6.77
C GLU A 95 1.19 -8.95 -7.92
N GLU A 96 2.47 -9.23 -7.64
CA GLU A 96 3.48 -9.67 -8.63
C GLU A 96 3.26 -11.12 -9.10
N HIS A 97 2.28 -11.83 -8.53
CA HIS A 97 1.98 -13.22 -8.88
C HIS A 97 0.50 -13.46 -9.21
N GLY A 98 -0.39 -13.20 -8.26
CA GLY A 98 -1.79 -13.62 -8.34
C GLY A 98 -2.80 -12.55 -7.95
N SER A 99 -2.35 -11.42 -7.39
CA SER A 99 -3.20 -10.32 -6.93
C SER A 99 -4.28 -10.70 -5.92
N VAL A 100 -4.08 -11.78 -5.15
CA VAL A 100 -5.06 -12.26 -4.16
C VAL A 100 -5.40 -11.21 -3.10
N GLY A 101 -4.46 -10.31 -2.81
CA GLY A 101 -4.68 -9.17 -1.94
C GLY A 101 -5.69 -8.18 -2.52
N SER A 102 -5.52 -7.79 -3.78
CA SER A 102 -6.46 -6.89 -4.47
C SER A 102 -7.85 -7.50 -4.62
N GLU A 103 -7.93 -8.81 -4.88
CA GLU A 103 -9.21 -9.53 -4.94
C GLU A 103 -9.96 -9.45 -3.60
N ALA A 104 -9.25 -9.69 -2.48
CA ALA A 104 -9.85 -9.57 -1.14
C ALA A 104 -10.32 -8.14 -0.85
N VAL A 105 -9.54 -7.12 -1.24
CA VAL A 105 -9.94 -5.72 -1.09
C VAL A 105 -11.22 -5.41 -1.88
N ALA A 106 -11.32 -5.87 -3.13
CA ALA A 106 -12.45 -5.59 -4.01
C ALA A 106 -13.77 -6.24 -3.55
N VAL A 107 -13.70 -7.32 -2.75
CA VAL A 107 -14.88 -7.96 -2.17
C VAL A 107 -15.42 -7.18 -0.96
N GLU A 108 -14.53 -6.60 -0.15
CA GLU A 108 -14.92 -5.96 1.13
C GLU A 108 -15.12 -4.45 1.02
N PHE A 109 -14.37 -3.77 0.14
CA PHE A 109 -14.33 -2.32 0.06
C PHE A 109 -14.77 -1.80 -1.30
N THR A 110 -15.40 -0.64 -1.28
CA THR A 110 -15.72 0.16 -2.47
C THR A 110 -15.12 1.56 -2.34
N ALA A 111 -14.87 2.21 -3.46
CA ALA A 111 -14.44 3.59 -3.56
C ALA A 111 -15.23 4.27 -4.67
N ASP A 112 -15.55 5.56 -4.50
CA ASP A 112 -16.48 6.32 -5.34
C ASP A 112 -16.05 7.78 -5.58
N ALA A 113 -14.77 8.08 -5.34
CA ALA A 113 -14.12 9.35 -5.68
C ALA A 113 -13.57 9.37 -7.11
#